data_AF-A0AAE3GP67-F1
#
_entry.id   AF-A0AAE3GP67-F1
#
_cell.length_a   1.000
_cell.length_b   1.000
_cell.length_c   1.000
_cell.angle_alpha   90.00
_cell.angle_beta   90.00
_cell.angle_gamma   90.00
#
_symmetry.space_group_name_H-M   'P 1'
#
loop_
_entity.id
_entity.type
_entity.pdbx_description
1 polymer ?
#
loop_
_entity_poly.entity_id
_entity_poly.type
_entity_poly.pdbx_seq_one_letter_code
_entity_poly.pdbx_strand_id
1 'polypeptide(L)'
;MTSLSYTGRELDINLPVFLSEKATGNRNRAIAYLMLNFGMISEKIDETLDLYFQQCSIMVNARDLAMMAATLANGGVNPITGERAIDEHYVQDVLSVMLTCGMYDSSGEWAYRVGIPAKSGVGGGITAAVPGKLGIGTFSPPLDAKGNSVRGIKVCKQISRDFGLHLFNVAKSEHDLKAWIEGDELIDNW
;
A
#
# COMPACT_ATOMS: atom_id res chain seq x y z
N MET A 1 -15.07 5.86 -9.58
CA MET A 1 -14.35 4.67 -9.09
C MET A 1 -14.60 4.63 -7.59
N THR A 2 -15.46 3.73 -7.12
CA THR A 2 -15.86 3.65 -5.71
C THR A 2 -14.81 2.84 -4.94
N SER A 3 -14.58 3.17 -3.67
CA SER A 3 -13.73 2.39 -2.76
C SER A 3 -14.14 0.92 -2.70
N LEU A 4 -15.45 0.66 -2.87
CA LEU A 4 -16.07 -0.66 -2.98
C LEU A 4 -15.34 -1.59 -3.96
N SER A 5 -14.95 -1.08 -5.13
CA SER A 5 -14.26 -1.89 -6.15
C SER A 5 -12.90 -2.40 -5.66
N TYR A 6 -12.21 -1.68 -4.77
CA TYR A 6 -10.90 -2.08 -4.25
C TYR A 6 -10.98 -2.92 -2.96
N THR A 7 -11.92 -2.61 -2.06
CA THR A 7 -11.98 -3.19 -0.71
C THR A 7 -13.14 -4.16 -0.51
N GLY A 8 -14.13 -4.16 -1.41
CA GLY A 8 -15.39 -4.89 -1.24
C GLY A 8 -16.34 -4.25 -0.21
N ARG A 9 -16.04 -3.05 0.30
CA ARG A 9 -16.92 -2.29 1.19
C ARG A 9 -16.78 -0.78 1.03
N GLU A 10 -17.81 -0.05 1.42
CA GLU A 10 -17.75 1.41 1.57
C GLU A 10 -16.74 1.79 2.68
N LEU A 11 -16.07 2.92 2.49
CA LEU A 11 -15.07 3.47 3.41
C LEU A 11 -15.45 4.90 3.79
N ASP A 12 -15.22 5.23 5.06
CA ASP A 12 -15.51 6.55 5.59
C ASP A 12 -14.25 7.43 5.67
N ILE A 13 -14.45 8.74 5.62
CA ILE A 13 -13.40 9.74 5.85
C ILE A 13 -13.37 10.09 7.33
N ASN A 14 -12.19 10.09 7.94
CA ASN A 14 -11.95 10.63 9.27
C ASN A 14 -11.91 12.15 9.23
N LEU A 15 -13.06 12.78 9.49
CA LEU A 15 -13.20 14.24 9.46
C LEU A 15 -12.23 14.97 10.41
N PRO A 16 -12.01 14.52 11.66
CA PRO A 16 -10.99 15.11 12.54
C PRO A 16 -9.58 15.12 11.94
N VAL A 17 -9.13 14.00 11.35
CA VAL A 17 -7.81 13.91 10.69
C VAL A 17 -7.74 14.85 9.49
N PHE A 18 -8.78 14.85 8.63
CA PHE A 18 -8.85 15.77 7.49
C PHE A 18 -8.69 17.24 7.90
N LEU A 19 -9.44 17.68 8.91
CA LEU A 19 -9.38 19.07 9.38
C LEU A 19 -8.01 19.40 10.00
N SER A 20 -7.39 18.45 10.71
CA SER A 20 -6.06 18.61 11.29
C SER A 20 -4.97 18.75 10.23
N GLU A 21 -4.97 17.87 9.22
CA GLU A 21 -4.03 17.90 8.09
C GLU A 21 -4.23 19.17 7.24
N LYS A 22 -5.49 19.55 6.98
CA LYS A 22 -5.80 20.79 6.27
C LYS A 22 -5.25 22.01 7.00
N ALA A 23 -5.40 22.08 8.32
CA ALA A 23 -4.92 23.21 9.12
C ALA A 23 -3.39 23.34 9.15
N THR A 24 -2.66 22.23 9.06
CA THR A 24 -1.20 22.18 9.29
C THR A 24 -0.35 21.83 8.08
N GLY A 25 -0.97 21.47 6.94
CA GLY A 25 -0.31 20.99 5.71
C GLY A 25 0.47 22.02 4.89
N ASN A 26 1.26 22.88 5.52
CA ASN A 26 2.05 23.94 4.88
C ASN A 26 3.06 23.39 3.85
N ARG A 27 3.66 22.23 4.13
CA ARG A 27 4.57 21.55 3.18
C ARG A 27 3.84 21.19 1.87
N ASN A 28 2.62 20.68 1.96
CA ASN A 28 1.83 20.31 0.78
C ASN A 28 1.38 21.55 0.01
N ARG A 29 1.07 22.66 0.70
CA ARG A 29 0.81 23.95 0.05
C ARG A 29 2.00 24.44 -0.76
N ALA A 30 3.21 24.40 -0.19
CA ALA A 30 4.43 24.78 -0.90
C ALA A 30 4.66 23.93 -2.16
N ILE A 31 4.45 22.61 -2.06
CA ILE A 31 4.54 21.70 -3.21
C ILE A 31 3.48 22.05 -4.26
N ALA A 32 2.23 22.33 -3.87
CA ALA A 32 1.16 22.68 -4.80
C ALA A 32 1.48 23.98 -5.57
N TYR A 33 1.99 25.02 -4.91
CA TYR A 33 2.42 26.24 -5.60
C TYR A 33 3.60 26.00 -6.55
N LEU A 34 4.54 25.12 -6.18
CA LEU A 34 5.63 24.72 -7.06
C LEU A 34 5.10 23.98 -8.31
N MET A 35 4.15 23.07 -8.11
CA MET A 35 3.48 22.33 -9.20
C MET A 35 2.68 23.28 -10.11
N LEU A 36 2.02 24.29 -9.56
CA LEU A 36 1.33 25.34 -10.32
C LEU A 36 2.30 26.09 -11.23
N ASN A 37 3.46 26.50 -10.71
CA ASN A 37 4.49 27.19 -11.49
C ASN A 37 4.97 26.36 -12.69
N PHE A 38 5.01 25.02 -12.55
CA PHE A 38 5.36 24.11 -13.65
C PHE A 38 4.17 23.71 -14.53
N GLY A 39 2.97 24.26 -14.29
CA GLY A 39 1.76 23.94 -15.06
C GLY A 39 1.23 22.52 -14.85
N MET A 40 1.59 21.86 -13.74
CA MET A 40 1.17 20.48 -13.45
C MET A 40 -0.23 20.39 -12.84
N ILE A 41 -0.67 21.47 -12.18
CA ILE A 41 -2.02 21.58 -11.58
C ILE A 41 -2.64 22.92 -11.96
N SER A 42 -3.97 23.00 -11.83
CA SER A 42 -4.72 24.25 -12.06
C SER A 42 -4.59 25.24 -10.90
N GLU A 43 -5.05 26.47 -11.11
CA GLU A 43 -5.09 27.53 -10.10
C GLU A 43 -6.01 27.21 -8.89
N LYS A 44 -6.83 26.15 -8.98
CA LYS A 44 -7.68 25.65 -7.89
C LYS A 44 -6.87 24.84 -6.87
N ILE A 45 -5.89 25.49 -6.25
CA ILE A 45 -4.96 24.87 -5.30
C ILE A 45 -5.72 24.33 -4.07
N ASP A 46 -6.61 25.11 -3.48
CA ASP A 46 -7.32 24.70 -2.26
C ASP A 46 -8.24 23.49 -2.51
N GLU A 47 -8.94 23.44 -3.65
CA GLU A 47 -9.76 22.27 -4.04
C GLU A 47 -8.89 21.02 -4.23
N THR A 48 -7.71 21.17 -4.85
CA THR A 48 -6.77 20.07 -5.09
C THR A 48 -6.22 19.52 -3.78
N LEU A 49 -5.82 20.42 -2.86
CA LEU A 49 -5.32 20.05 -1.55
C LEU A 49 -6.41 19.44 -0.67
N ASP A 50 -7.62 19.97 -0.70
CA ASP A 50 -8.76 19.41 0.03
C ASP A 50 -9.03 17.96 -0.39
N LEU A 51 -9.02 17.67 -1.69
CA LEU A 51 -9.16 16.32 -2.21
C LEU A 51 -8.01 15.40 -1.72
N TYR A 52 -6.77 15.88 -1.78
CA TYR A 52 -5.62 15.13 -1.29
C TYR A 52 -5.70 14.81 0.21
N PHE A 53 -6.09 15.79 1.04
CA PHE A 53 -6.26 15.60 2.48
C PHE A 53 -7.41 14.64 2.79
N GLN A 54 -8.51 14.70 2.03
CA GLN A 54 -9.61 13.75 2.14
C GLN A 54 -9.15 12.31 1.84
N GLN A 55 -8.39 12.11 0.75
CA GLN A 55 -7.82 10.82 0.37
C GLN A 55 -6.92 10.25 1.49
N CYS A 56 -6.06 11.08 2.09
CA CYS A 56 -5.19 10.66 3.19
C CYS A 56 -5.94 10.40 4.50
N SER A 57 -7.21 10.80 4.59
CA SER A 57 -8.05 10.65 5.78
C SER A 57 -9.04 9.50 5.67
N ILE A 58 -9.01 8.69 4.60
CA ILE A 58 -9.85 7.51 4.45
C ILE A 58 -9.48 6.46 5.50
N MET A 59 -10.47 5.94 6.22
CA MET A 59 -10.28 4.95 7.27
C MET A 59 -10.25 3.53 6.72
N VAL A 60 -9.15 2.84 6.96
CA VAL A 60 -8.92 1.44 6.56
C VAL A 60 -8.31 0.64 7.71
N ASN A 61 -8.59 -0.65 7.73
CA ASN A 61 -7.92 -1.62 8.59
C ASN A 61 -6.92 -2.49 7.79
N ALA A 62 -6.19 -3.37 8.47
CA ALA A 62 -5.21 -4.25 7.83
C ALA A 62 -5.84 -5.18 6.78
N ARG A 63 -7.08 -5.62 6.97
CA ARG A 63 -7.81 -6.45 5.99
C ARG A 63 -8.15 -5.66 4.73
N ASP A 64 -8.53 -4.39 4.85
CA ASP A 64 -8.76 -3.54 3.69
C ASP A 64 -7.47 -3.30 2.92
N LEU A 65 -6.35 -3.03 3.62
CA LEU A 65 -5.02 -2.92 3.00
C LEU A 65 -4.61 -4.18 2.25
N ALA A 66 -4.90 -5.35 2.82
CA ALA A 66 -4.66 -6.64 2.18
C ALA A 66 -5.57 -6.83 0.95
N MET A 67 -6.84 -6.44 1.03
CA MET A 67 -7.79 -6.56 -0.09
C MET A 67 -7.45 -5.63 -1.26
N MET A 68 -7.04 -4.39 -0.97
CA MET A 68 -6.55 -3.46 -1.99
C MET A 68 -5.30 -4.01 -2.69
N ALA A 69 -4.34 -4.54 -1.92
CA ALA A 69 -3.16 -5.21 -2.48
C ALA A 69 -3.53 -6.45 -3.30
N ALA A 70 -4.49 -7.25 -2.84
CA ALA A 70 -4.93 -8.46 -3.53
C ALA A 70 -5.63 -8.11 -4.86
N THR A 71 -6.41 -7.03 -4.88
CA THR A 71 -7.00 -6.47 -6.10
C THR A 71 -5.92 -6.09 -7.12
N LEU A 72 -4.84 -5.42 -6.70
CA LEU A 72 -3.70 -5.11 -7.57
C LEU A 72 -2.94 -6.36 -8.00
N ALA A 73 -2.70 -7.30 -7.09
CA ALA A 73 -2.05 -8.56 -7.39
C ALA A 73 -2.84 -9.42 -8.39
N ASN A 74 -4.16 -9.22 -8.46
CA ASN A 74 -5.11 -9.91 -9.33
C ASN A 74 -5.50 -9.09 -10.57
N GLY A 75 -4.55 -8.35 -11.16
CA GLY A 75 -4.78 -7.65 -12.44
C GLY A 75 -5.83 -6.53 -12.37
N GLY A 76 -6.03 -5.96 -11.18
CA GLY A 76 -6.97 -4.86 -10.95
C GLY A 76 -8.41 -5.30 -10.67
N VAL A 77 -8.65 -6.60 -10.49
CA VAL A 77 -9.97 -7.17 -10.17
C VAL A 77 -10.01 -7.61 -8.72
N ASN A 78 -11.02 -7.17 -7.98
CA ASN A 78 -11.21 -7.58 -6.60
C ASN A 78 -11.48 -9.08 -6.52
N PRO A 79 -10.67 -9.86 -5.78
CA PRO A 79 -10.77 -11.32 -5.78
C PRO A 79 -12.03 -11.84 -5.08
N ILE A 80 -12.72 -11.02 -4.29
CA ILE A 80 -13.95 -11.40 -3.58
C ILE A 80 -15.20 -10.97 -4.34
N THR A 81 -15.23 -9.74 -4.85
CA THR A 81 -16.43 -9.21 -5.52
C THR A 81 -16.43 -9.47 -7.02
N GLY A 82 -15.28 -9.72 -7.64
CA GLY A 82 -15.13 -9.84 -9.09
C GLY A 82 -15.20 -8.51 -9.84
N GLU A 83 -15.31 -7.38 -9.14
CA GLU A 83 -15.37 -6.06 -9.77
C GLU A 83 -13.98 -5.56 -10.20
N ARG A 84 -13.90 -4.92 -11.36
CA ARG A 84 -12.69 -4.26 -11.84
C ARG A 84 -12.54 -2.88 -11.20
N ALA A 85 -11.50 -2.74 -10.39
CA ALA A 85 -11.14 -1.50 -9.72
C ALA A 85 -10.24 -0.61 -10.58
N ILE A 86 -9.32 -1.24 -11.33
CA ILE A 86 -8.40 -0.57 -12.25
C ILE A 86 -8.23 -1.41 -13.51
N ASP A 87 -7.99 -0.75 -14.63
CA ASP A 87 -7.66 -1.43 -15.87
C ASP A 87 -6.31 -2.15 -15.74
N GLU A 88 -6.24 -3.36 -16.27
CA GLU A 88 -5.11 -4.28 -16.08
C GLU A 88 -3.79 -3.67 -16.58
N HIS A 89 -3.84 -2.91 -17.67
CA HIS A 89 -2.66 -2.28 -18.25
C HIS A 89 -1.99 -1.24 -17.33
N TYR A 90 -2.74 -0.60 -16.42
CA TYR A 90 -2.17 0.33 -15.44
C TYR A 90 -1.61 -0.36 -14.19
N VAL A 91 -1.98 -1.62 -13.94
CA VAL A 91 -1.56 -2.35 -12.73
C VAL A 91 -0.05 -2.51 -12.70
N GLN A 92 0.57 -2.81 -13.86
CA GLN A 92 2.01 -2.90 -13.97
C GLN A 92 2.70 -1.59 -13.59
N ASP A 93 2.17 -0.44 -14.03
CA ASP A 93 2.72 0.87 -13.73
C ASP A 93 2.63 1.17 -12.22
N VAL A 94 1.47 0.90 -11.62
CA VAL A 94 1.24 1.09 -10.18
C VAL A 94 2.20 0.23 -9.36
N LEU A 95 2.32 -1.06 -9.68
CA LEU A 95 3.22 -1.99 -8.96
C LEU A 95 4.69 -1.60 -9.14
N SER A 96 5.07 -1.11 -10.32
CA SER A 96 6.43 -0.63 -10.58
C SER A 96 6.78 0.56 -9.69
N VAL A 97 5.90 1.56 -9.62
CA VAL A 97 6.08 2.75 -8.76
C VAL A 97 6.06 2.36 -7.27
N MET A 98 5.19 1.43 -6.87
CA MET A 98 5.16 0.91 -5.50
C MET A 98 6.49 0.26 -5.12
N LEU A 99 7.09 -0.54 -6.00
CA LEU A 99 8.38 -1.18 -5.74
C LEU A 99 9.52 -0.16 -5.60
N THR A 100 9.56 0.85 -6.47
CA THR A 100 10.70 1.78 -6.53
C THR A 100 10.58 2.96 -5.56
N CYS A 101 9.37 3.36 -5.18
CA CYS A 101 9.12 4.61 -4.45
C CYS A 101 8.24 4.45 -3.21
N GLY A 102 7.64 3.28 -2.98
CA GLY A 102 6.54 3.16 -2.02
C GLY A 102 6.94 3.15 -0.54
N MET A 103 8.22 2.93 -0.24
CA MET A 103 8.76 2.86 1.12
C MET A 103 9.66 4.07 1.46
N TYR A 104 9.43 5.21 0.79
CA TYR A 104 10.19 6.45 0.97
C TYR A 104 11.70 6.20 0.77
N ASP A 105 12.55 6.72 1.67
CA ASP A 105 14.01 6.57 1.66
C ASP A 105 14.47 5.13 1.94
N SER A 106 13.55 4.20 2.21
CA SER A 106 13.83 2.76 2.33
C SER A 106 13.55 1.97 1.06
N SER A 107 13.05 2.59 -0.02
CA SER A 107 12.57 1.82 -1.20
C SER A 107 13.66 0.97 -1.86
N GLY A 108 14.89 1.47 -1.95
CA GLY A 108 16.02 0.68 -2.47
C GLY A 108 16.39 -0.52 -1.59
N GLU A 109 16.47 -0.32 -0.27
CA GLU A 109 16.74 -1.42 0.67
C GLU A 109 15.58 -2.43 0.71
N TRP A 110 14.35 -1.94 0.60
CA TRP A 110 13.15 -2.76 0.53
C TRP A 110 13.14 -3.65 -0.71
N ALA A 111 13.42 -3.09 -1.89
CA ALA A 111 13.51 -3.84 -3.13
C ALA A 111 14.59 -4.93 -3.08
N TYR A 112 15.69 -4.68 -2.35
CA TYR A 112 16.78 -5.64 -2.18
C TYR A 112 16.49 -6.74 -1.14
N ARG A 113 15.84 -6.41 -0.02
CA ARG A 113 15.65 -7.34 1.11
C ARG A 113 14.31 -8.07 1.10
N VAL A 114 13.26 -7.41 0.59
CA VAL A 114 11.87 -7.91 0.63
C VAL A 114 11.37 -8.17 -0.78
N GLY A 115 11.61 -7.24 -1.72
CA GLY A 115 11.33 -7.43 -3.15
C GLY A 115 9.85 -7.60 -3.50
N ILE A 116 8.94 -7.04 -2.69
CA ILE A 116 7.50 -7.06 -2.95
C ILE A 116 7.03 -5.61 -3.18
N PRO A 117 6.32 -5.26 -4.27
CA PRO A 117 5.70 -3.93 -4.42
C PRO A 117 4.89 -3.54 -3.18
N ALA A 118 5.19 -2.41 -2.55
CA ALA A 118 4.54 -2.01 -1.30
C ALA A 118 4.39 -0.50 -1.15
N LYS A 119 3.48 -0.07 -0.28
CA LYS A 119 3.35 1.33 0.16
C LYS A 119 3.19 1.37 1.68
N SER A 120 3.99 2.22 2.31
CA SER A 120 3.88 2.56 3.74
C SER A 120 3.07 3.83 3.97
N GLY A 121 2.36 3.93 5.10
CA GLY A 121 1.68 5.15 5.53
C GLY A 121 2.09 5.54 6.96
N VAL A 122 2.15 6.84 7.24
CA VAL A 122 2.51 7.38 8.56
C VAL A 122 1.51 7.04 9.67
N GLY A 123 0.32 6.56 9.32
CA GLY A 123 -0.62 5.93 10.27
C GLY A 123 -0.14 4.56 10.79
N GLY A 124 0.96 4.01 10.28
CA GLY A 124 1.51 2.71 10.65
C GLY A 124 1.02 1.54 9.78
N GLY A 125 0.30 1.82 8.70
CA GLY A 125 -0.16 0.82 7.74
C GLY A 125 0.90 0.51 6.67
N ILE A 126 0.98 -0.74 6.24
CA ILE A 126 1.70 -1.15 5.02
C ILE A 126 0.77 -2.01 4.17
N THR A 127 0.67 -1.69 2.90
CA THR A 127 0.04 -2.54 1.87
C THR A 127 1.13 -3.07 0.94
N ALA A 128 1.14 -4.37 0.64
CA ALA A 128 2.12 -4.98 -0.25
C ALA A 128 1.46 -6.03 -1.15
N ALA A 129 1.70 -5.95 -2.46
CA ALA A 129 1.06 -6.78 -3.47
C ALA A 129 2.08 -7.74 -4.08
N VAL A 130 1.83 -9.05 -3.99
CA VAL A 130 2.64 -10.09 -4.62
C VAL A 130 1.92 -10.51 -5.90
N PRO A 131 2.39 -10.10 -7.10
CA PRO A 131 1.66 -10.29 -8.35
C PRO A 131 1.28 -11.76 -8.59
N GLY A 132 0.00 -12.01 -8.88
CA GLY A 132 -0.55 -13.34 -9.12
C GLY A 132 -0.60 -14.27 -7.91
N LYS A 133 -0.28 -13.82 -6.70
CA LYS A 133 -0.23 -14.66 -5.50
C LYS A 133 -1.15 -14.17 -4.38
N LEU A 134 -0.83 -13.03 -3.77
CA LEU A 134 -1.58 -12.53 -2.60
C LEU A 134 -1.37 -11.04 -2.34
N GLY A 135 -2.28 -10.45 -1.55
CA GLY A 135 -2.14 -9.12 -0.97
C GLY A 135 -1.85 -9.18 0.53
N ILE A 136 -0.94 -8.34 1.00
CA ILE A 136 -0.54 -8.22 2.40
C ILE A 136 -0.98 -6.84 2.91
N GLY A 137 -1.62 -6.82 4.08
CA GLY A 137 -1.91 -5.61 4.82
C GLY A 137 -1.44 -5.76 6.26
N THR A 138 -0.65 -4.80 6.73
CA THR A 138 -0.19 -4.77 8.12
C THR A 138 -0.52 -3.42 8.76
N PHE A 139 -0.66 -3.40 10.08
CA PHE A 139 -0.86 -2.19 10.84
C PHE A 139 -0.09 -2.25 12.16
N SER A 140 0.79 -1.28 12.37
CA SER A 140 1.40 -1.03 13.68
C SER A 140 1.87 0.43 13.78
N PRO A 141 1.33 1.23 14.71
CA PRO A 141 1.64 2.67 14.80
C PRO A 141 3.12 3.06 14.96
N PRO A 142 3.98 2.33 15.72
CA PRO A 142 5.37 2.75 15.89
C PRO A 142 6.15 2.78 14.58
N LEU A 143 6.69 3.95 14.23
CA LEU A 143 7.46 4.19 13.01
C LEU A 143 8.97 4.22 13.28
N ASP A 144 9.75 3.85 12.25
CA ASP A 144 11.19 4.09 12.21
C ASP A 144 11.51 5.57 11.87
N ALA A 145 12.79 5.91 11.86
CA ALA A 145 13.26 7.26 11.54
C ALA A 145 12.93 7.71 10.09
N LYS A 146 12.52 6.78 9.22
CA LYS A 146 12.15 7.04 7.82
C LYS A 146 10.62 7.06 7.62
N GLY A 147 9.84 6.99 8.71
CA GLY A 147 8.38 7.07 8.70
C GLY A 147 7.67 5.77 8.33
N ASN A 148 8.34 4.61 8.44
CA ASN A 148 7.73 3.32 8.13
C ASN A 148 7.41 2.50 9.38
N SER A 149 6.33 1.70 9.35
CA SER A 149 5.98 0.82 10.46
C SER A 149 7.07 -0.21 10.75
N VAL A 150 7.68 -0.14 11.95
CA VAL A 150 8.79 -1.03 12.35
C VAL A 150 8.36 -2.50 12.32
N ARG A 151 7.17 -2.79 12.85
CA ARG A 151 6.65 -4.16 12.93
C ARG A 151 6.08 -4.61 11.59
N GLY A 152 5.44 -3.73 10.83
CA GLY A 152 4.95 -4.03 9.49
C GLY A 152 6.08 -4.48 8.56
N ILE A 153 7.21 -3.77 8.58
CA ILE A 153 8.40 -4.16 7.78
C ILE A 153 8.89 -5.56 8.17
N LYS A 154 8.97 -5.85 9.47
CA LYS A 154 9.44 -7.17 9.96
C LYS A 154 8.55 -8.31 9.45
N VAL A 155 7.23 -8.13 9.55
CA VAL A 155 6.25 -9.11 9.05
C VAL A 155 6.43 -9.33 7.55
N CYS A 156 6.44 -8.28 6.74
CA CYS A 156 6.61 -8.42 5.29
C CYS A 156 7.94 -9.08 4.90
N LYS A 157 9.03 -8.76 5.61
CA LYS A 157 10.34 -9.38 5.38
C LYS A 157 10.32 -10.87 5.71
N GLN A 158 9.68 -11.25 6.80
CA GLN A 158 9.56 -12.65 7.20
C GLN A 158 8.69 -13.44 6.21
N ILE A 159 7.50 -12.94 5.85
CA ILE A 159 6.61 -13.57 4.86
C ILE A 159 7.35 -13.74 3.51
N SER A 160 8.07 -12.71 3.06
CA SER A 160 8.81 -12.77 1.79
C SER A 160 9.87 -13.86 1.79
N ARG A 161 10.64 -13.99 2.88
CA ARG A 161 11.69 -14.99 3.02
C ARG A 161 11.10 -16.40 3.11
N ASP A 162 10.20 -16.61 4.06
CA ASP A 162 9.67 -17.92 4.42
C ASP A 162 8.98 -18.58 3.20
N PHE A 163 8.26 -17.79 2.39
CA PHE A 163 7.53 -18.28 1.20
C PHE A 163 8.21 -17.93 -0.14
N GLY A 164 9.43 -17.39 -0.12
CA GLY A 164 10.18 -17.04 -1.35
C GLY A 164 9.47 -16.06 -2.28
N LEU A 165 8.75 -15.07 -1.75
CA LEU A 165 7.87 -14.16 -2.50
C LEU A 165 8.57 -12.95 -3.15
N HIS A 166 9.87 -12.82 -2.94
CA HIS A 166 10.66 -11.76 -3.53
C HIS A 166 10.58 -11.83 -5.08
N LEU A 167 10.28 -10.70 -5.75
CA LEU A 167 10.00 -10.65 -7.19
C LEU A 167 11.13 -11.22 -8.07
N PHE A 168 12.38 -11.07 -7.62
CA PHE A 168 13.57 -11.59 -8.31
C PHE A 168 14.07 -12.95 -7.77
N ASN A 169 13.32 -13.61 -6.89
CA ASN A 169 13.72 -14.90 -6.36
C ASN A 169 13.43 -16.03 -7.36
N VAL A 170 14.46 -16.85 -7.62
CA VAL A 170 14.39 -18.05 -8.46
C VAL A 170 14.62 -19.34 -7.67
N ALA A 171 14.95 -19.22 -6.37
CA ALA A 171 15.16 -20.36 -5.49
C ALA A 171 13.83 -20.94 -5.01
N LYS A 172 13.85 -22.22 -4.61
CA LYS A 172 12.71 -22.85 -3.92
C LYS A 172 12.44 -22.13 -2.60
N SER A 173 11.18 -21.93 -2.27
CA SER A 173 10.76 -21.41 -0.96
C SER A 173 11.06 -22.44 0.14
N GLU A 174 11.29 -21.94 1.36
CA GLU A 174 11.47 -22.80 2.54
C GLU A 174 10.16 -23.46 2.94
N HIS A 175 9.05 -22.73 2.80
CA HIS A 175 7.69 -23.18 3.12
C HIS A 175 6.77 -23.15 1.90
N ASP A 176 5.70 -23.95 1.93
CA ASP A 176 4.68 -23.94 0.88
C ASP A 176 3.57 -22.94 1.25
N LEU A 177 3.49 -21.86 0.46
CA LEU A 177 2.50 -20.81 0.66
C LEU A 177 1.07 -21.36 0.62
N LYS A 178 0.78 -22.31 -0.28
CA LYS A 178 -0.57 -22.82 -0.45
C LYS A 178 -0.97 -23.68 0.75
N ALA A 179 -0.08 -24.59 1.17
CA ALA A 179 -0.29 -25.41 2.36
C ALA A 179 -0.50 -24.56 3.62
N TRP A 180 0.28 -23.48 3.78
CA TRP A 180 0.11 -22.55 4.89
C TRP A 180 -1.25 -21.83 4.87
N ILE A 181 -1.70 -21.35 3.70
CA ILE A 181 -3.02 -20.70 3.56
C ILE A 181 -4.16 -21.68 3.85
N GLU A 182 -4.01 -22.94 3.44
CA GLU A 182 -4.98 -24.02 3.66
C GLU A 182 -4.97 -24.54 5.12
N GLY A 183 -3.95 -24.15 5.90
CA GLY A 183 -3.80 -24.52 7.30
C GLY A 183 -3.10 -25.86 7.54
N ASP A 184 -2.51 -26.44 6.49
CA ASP A 184 -1.79 -27.72 6.53
C ASP A 184 -0.37 -27.59 7.10
N GLU A 185 0.19 -26.38 7.06
CA GLU A 185 1.50 -26.05 7.64
C GLU A 185 1.30 -24.97 8.72
N LEU A 186 1.41 -25.34 10.00
CA LEU A 186 1.37 -24.37 11.10
C LEU A 186 2.75 -23.73 11.27
N ILE A 187 2.84 -22.42 11.06
CA ILE A 187 4.01 -21.66 11.51
C ILE A 187 3.72 -21.17 12.93
N ASP A 188 4.00 -22.00 13.94
CA ASP A 188 3.67 -21.75 15.36
C ASP A 188 4.50 -20.64 16.04
N ASN A 189 5.30 -19.85 15.30
CA ASN A 189 6.30 -18.91 15.83
C ASN A 189 6.11 -17.44 15.40
N TRP A 190 4.87 -16.97 15.22
CA TRP A 190 4.56 -15.56 14.90
C TRP A 190 4.04 -14.76 16.09
#